data_AF-A0A2A7B7C5-F1
#
_entry.id   AF-A0A2A7B7C5-F1
#
_cell.length_a   1.000
_cell.length_b   1.000
_cell.length_c   1.000
_cell.angle_alpha   90.00
_cell.angle_beta   90.00
_cell.angle_gamma   90.00
#
_symmetry.space_group_name_H-M   'P 1'
#
loop_
_entity.id
_entity.type
_entity.pdbx_description
1 polymer ?
#
loop_
_entity_poly.entity_id
_entity_poly.type
_entity_poly.pdbx_seq_one_letter_code
_entity_poly.pdbx_strand_id
1 'polypeptide(L)' 'MAENKILVQIIDHENGDSVLGQDYFASREKAEEFKRISDRAYGKLLGEDQTRITTEIIER' A
#
# COMPACT_ATOMS: atom_id res chain seq x y z
N MET A 1 -5.46 -20.20 15.96
CA MET A 1 -4.28 -19.92 15.12
C MET A 1 -4.56 -18.59 14.45
N ALA A 2 -3.99 -17.49 14.92
CA ALA A 2 -4.12 -16.22 14.21
C ALA A 2 -3.27 -16.36 12.94
N GLU A 3 -3.91 -16.44 11.78
CA GLU A 3 -3.21 -16.28 10.52
C GLU A 3 -2.47 -14.94 10.60
N ASN A 4 -1.14 -14.94 10.54
CA ASN A 4 -0.33 -13.72 10.50
C ASN A 4 -0.67 -12.99 9.19
N LYS A 5 -1.71 -12.17 9.23
CA LYS A 5 -2.20 -11.40 8.10
C LYS A 5 -1.43 -10.09 8.05
N ILE A 6 -0.61 -9.96 7.03
CA ILE A 6 0.14 -8.73 6.75
C ILE A 6 -0.85 -7.72 6.19
N LEU A 7 -1.01 -6.59 6.87
CA LEU A 7 -1.88 -5.53 6.40
C LEU A 7 -1.13 -4.68 5.39
N VAL A 8 -1.80 -4.30 4.30
CA VAL A 8 -1.29 -3.32 3.34
C VAL A 8 -2.33 -2.22 3.18
N GLN A 9 -1.88 -0.96 3.21
CA GLN A 9 -2.75 0.21 3.10
C GLN A 9 -2.26 1.12 1.97
N ILE A 10 -3.19 1.68 1.22
CA ILE A 10 -2.95 2.78 0.28
C ILE A 10 -3.34 4.07 1.01
N ILE A 11 -2.40 4.98 1.18
CA ILE A 11 -2.53 6.19 1.98
C ILE A 11 -2.46 7.42 1.06
N ASP A 12 -3.43 8.32 1.16
CA ASP A 12 -3.37 9.67 0.56
C ASP A 12 -2.93 10.69 1.61
N HIS A 13 -1.77 11.30 1.38
CA HIS A 13 -1.15 12.28 2.26
C HIS A 13 -1.68 13.71 2.07
N GLU A 14 -2.55 13.98 1.08
CA GLU A 14 -3.03 15.35 0.83
C GLU A 14 -3.81 15.94 2.02
N ASN A 15 -4.53 15.12 2.79
CA ASN A 15 -5.41 15.57 3.88
C ASN A 15 -5.21 14.80 5.19
N GLY A 16 -3.95 14.58 5.62
CA GLY A 16 -3.64 13.97 6.91
C GLY A 16 -3.80 12.45 6.93
N ASP A 17 -3.21 11.78 5.93
CA ASP A 17 -3.05 10.32 5.83
C ASP A 17 -4.37 9.55 5.82
N SER A 18 -5.19 9.82 4.80
CA SER A 18 -6.43 9.10 4.58
C SER A 18 -6.19 7.74 3.93
N VAL A 19 -6.75 6.67 4.50
CA VAL A 19 -6.69 5.33 3.90
C VAL A 19 -7.67 5.24 2.74
N LEU A 20 -7.16 5.17 1.51
CA LEU A 20 -7.95 4.98 0.29
C LEU A 20 -8.38 3.53 0.09
N GLY A 21 -7.58 2.59 0.58
CA GLY A 21 -7.84 1.16 0.48
C GLY A 21 -6.93 0.36 1.41
N GLN A 22 -7.40 -0.81 1.82
CA GLN A 22 -6.60 -1.72 2.63
C GLN A 22 -6.93 -3.18 2.32
N ASP A 23 -5.92 -4.04 2.41
CA ASP A 23 -6.08 -5.48 2.22
C ASP A 23 -5.13 -6.28 3.12
N TYR A 24 -5.45 -7.56 3.32
CA TYR A 24 -4.69 -8.49 4.14
C TYR A 24 -4.08 -9.59 3.29
N PHE A 25 -2.77 -9.77 3.39
CA PHE A 25 -2.03 -10.77 2.66
C PHE A 25 -1.52 -11.89 3.56
N ALA A 26 -1.51 -13.11 3.02
CA ALA A 26 -1.02 -14.30 3.71
C ALA A 26 0.51 -14.41 3.75
N SER A 27 1.23 -13.64 2.91
CA SER A 27 2.68 -13.64 2.84
C SER A 27 3.24 -12.28 2.45
N ARG A 28 4.48 -12.02 2.86
CA ARG A 28 5.20 -10.78 2.56
C ARG A 28 5.44 -10.61 1.07
N GLU A 29 5.74 -11.70 0.36
CA GLU A 29 5.91 -11.70 -1.10
C GLU A 29 4.69 -11.11 -1.81
N LYS A 30 3.47 -11.51 -1.43
CA LYS A 30 2.24 -10.98 -2.04
C LYS A 30 1.99 -9.53 -1.66
N ALA A 31 2.30 -9.15 -0.42
CA ALA A 31 2.20 -7.75 0.03
C ALA A 31 3.17 -6.83 -0.74
N GLU A 32 4.41 -7.26 -0.94
CA GLU A 32 5.43 -6.52 -1.70
C GLU A 32 5.08 -6.44 -3.19
N GLU A 33 4.53 -7.51 -3.78
CA GLU A 33 4.02 -7.48 -5.14
C GLU A 33 2.89 -6.46 -5.31
N PHE A 34 1.90 -6.48 -4.40
CA PHE A 34 0.82 -5.50 -4.39
C PHE A 34 1.35 -4.08 -4.26
N LYS A 35 2.25 -3.83 -3.30
CA LYS A 35 2.90 -2.52 -3.12
C LYS A 35 3.56 -2.03 -4.42
N ARG A 36 4.36 -2.86 -5.07
CA ARG A 36 5.04 -2.52 -6.32
C ARG A 36 4.05 -2.16 -7.44
N ILE A 37 2.94 -2.90 -7.56
CA ILE A 37 1.93 -2.65 -8.59
C ILE A 37 1.20 -1.33 -8.31
N SER A 38 0.78 -1.11 -7.06
CA SER A 38 0.08 0.09 -6.63
C SER A 38 0.95 1.34 -6.77
N ASP A 39 2.19 1.32 -6.27
CA ASP A 39 3.11 2.45 -6.38
C ASP A 39 3.37 2.81 -7.86
N ARG A 40 3.53 1.81 -8.74
CA ARG A 40 3.67 2.04 -10.18
C ARG A 40 2.40 2.61 -10.81
N ALA A 41 1.23 2.15 -10.39
CA ALA A 41 -0.04 2.64 -10.92
C ALA A 41 -0.26 4.11 -10.55
N TYR A 42 -0.01 4.48 -9.29
CA TYR A 42 -0.12 5.87 -8.83
C TYR A 42 1.00 6.77 -9.36
N GLY A 43 2.22 6.25 -9.52
CA GLY A 43 3.30 6.94 -10.22
C GLY A 43 2.91 7.32 -11.65
N LYS A 44 2.30 6.41 -12.41
CA LYS A 44 1.79 6.75 -13.75
C LYS A 44 0.65 7.76 -13.76
N LEU A 45 -0.18 7.77 -12.71
CA LEU A 45 -1.35 8.64 -12.61
C LEU A 45 -1.00 10.07 -12.17
N LEU A 46 -0.06 10.21 -11.24
CA LEU A 46 0.26 11.46 -10.56
C LEU A 46 1.67 12.00 -10.86
N GLY A 47 2.51 11.21 -11.55
CA GLY A 47 3.92 11.50 -11.81
C GLY A 47 4.84 10.48 -11.12
N GLU A 48 5.89 10.01 -11.80
CA GLU A 48 6.73 8.90 -11.30
C GLU A 48 7.44 9.24 -9.96
N ASP A 49 7.67 10.53 -9.68
CA ASP A 49 8.27 11.02 -8.44
C ASP A 49 7.24 11.51 -7.39
N GLN A 50 5.95 11.20 -7.60
CA GLN A 50 4.89 11.59 -6.66
C GLN A 50 5.08 10.89 -5.30
N THR A 51 4.80 11.64 -4.23
CA THR A 51 4.82 11.13 -2.84
C THR A 51 3.48 11.29 -2.14
N ARG A 52 2.44 11.66 -2.89
CA ARG A 52 1.10 11.93 -2.35
C ARG A 52 0.38 10.64 -1.97
N ILE A 53 0.44 9.63 -2.83
CA ILE A 53 -0.18 8.33 -2.58
C ILE A 53 0.92 7.29 -2.39
N THR A 54 0.96 6.63 -1.24
CA THR A 54 1.91 5.57 -0.93
C THR A 54 1.19 4.28 -0.57
N THR A 55 1.84 3.15 -0.84
CA THR A 55 1.35 1.84 -0.39
C THR A 55 2.22 1.33 0.75
N GLU A 56 1.69 1.23 1.97
CA GLU A 56 2.43 0.87 3.17
C GLU A 56 2.13 -0.56 3.61
N ILE A 57 3.18 -1.33 3.92
CA ILE A 57 3.07 -2.69 4.46
C ILE A 57 3.22 -2.60 5.98
N ILE A 58 2.24 -3.11 6.71
CA ILE A 58 2.15 -3.05 8.16
C ILE A 58 2.14 -4.49 8.70
N GLU A 59 3.25 -4.90 9.30
CA GLU A 59 3.38 -6.17 10.01
C GLU A 59 2.97 -5.93 11.48
N ARG A 60 1.97 -6.68 11.98
CA ARG A 60 1.48 -6.62 13.37
C ARG A 60 1.73 -7.92 14.12
#